data_AF-A0A0A2JT23-F1
#
_entry.id   AF-A0A0A2JT23-F1
#
_cell.length_a   1.000
_cell.length_b   1.000
_cell.length_c   1.000
_cell.angle_alpha   90.00
_cell.angle_beta   90.00
_cell.angle_gamma   90.00
#
_symmetry.space_group_name_H-M   'P 1'
#
loop_
_entity.id
_entity.type
_entity.pdbx_description
1 polymer ?
#
loop_
_entity_poly.entity_id
_entity_poly.type
_entity_poly.pdbx_seq_one_letter_code
_entity_poly.pdbx_strand_id
1 'polypeptide(L)'
;MASFNLPPELLAIITSLSNTETLKALRLTNHMLCAFATKNLFSTVSLYTEDQSCEGFESVITHPQLNEHVHKVRLNTVKVDYSSDEEHEELEVPFKWKELLPMLPKIPNLESVVLRFDKTITFDDDYQHPPQSVDYRESLIRWLGAGLVSLKQPLKELGIQNHQNMTPLNPDLQQVLCTLSSLRLNVVHETEPSCIQNEIEKEAFQDFYGRILPSIWLKPMMGSLRKLSLYSNFPWGFYPKFSLEGIHCPNLQSLTLGNFCFFEDQQVDWILSHSSTLEQLYLDDCLIFFRARILDNEGQLAMCPIPKSRMEFQPGYSWWDFWHYDYPSRWSDLFASFKTGLPHLRRFAIGHNRAWDADPEYEIPFEKELDLVPALMHDRYMAFEGGLVEGHLGPSQFISPGWNEAGDWPQCDDEDREALKTLYGKIKQQVDCGEFTVGDRKVVDLVETRPW
;
A
#
# COMPACT_ATOMS: atom_id res chain seq x y z
N MET A 1 18.88 32.52 -33.62
CA MET A 1 18.02 31.88 -32.60
C MET A 1 17.47 30.61 -33.24
N ALA A 2 17.96 29.44 -32.85
CA ALA A 2 17.45 28.18 -33.39
C ALA A 2 16.03 27.97 -32.86
N SER A 3 15.04 27.90 -33.75
CA SER A 3 13.68 27.51 -33.38
C SER A 3 13.73 26.07 -32.88
N PHE A 4 13.22 25.81 -31.69
CA PHE A 4 12.92 24.46 -31.23
C PHE A 4 11.84 23.90 -32.17
N ASN A 5 12.24 23.14 -33.20
CA ASN A 5 11.35 22.52 -34.19
C ASN A 5 10.69 21.23 -33.66
N LEU A 6 10.35 21.19 -32.36
CA LEU A 6 9.61 20.06 -31.79
C LEU A 6 8.11 20.36 -31.81
N PRO A 7 7.27 19.41 -32.23
CA PRO A 7 5.82 19.52 -32.10
C PRO A 7 5.41 19.81 -30.63
N PRO A 8 4.35 20.62 -30.42
CA PRO A 8 3.83 20.95 -29.08
C PRO A 8 3.56 19.72 -28.21
N GLU A 9 3.14 18.61 -28.81
CA GLU A 9 2.85 17.34 -28.13
C GLU A 9 4.11 16.73 -27.51
N LEU A 10 5.24 16.77 -28.24
CA LEU A 10 6.52 16.27 -27.72
C LEU A 10 7.05 17.17 -26.61
N LEU A 11 6.86 18.48 -26.72
CA LEU A 11 7.23 19.42 -25.66
C LEU A 11 6.40 19.19 -24.39
N ALA A 12 5.11 18.90 -24.53
CA ALA A 12 4.25 18.53 -23.41
C ALA A 12 4.73 17.25 -22.71
N ILE A 13 5.12 16.22 -23.48
CA ILE A 13 5.68 14.97 -22.93
C ILE A 13 7.00 15.24 -22.21
N ILE A 14 7.95 15.92 -22.84
CA ILE A 14 9.27 16.22 -22.25
C ILE A 14 9.11 16.98 -20.94
N THR A 15 8.24 18.01 -20.93
CA THR A 15 7.99 18.79 -19.72
C THR A 15 7.25 17.97 -18.66
N SER A 16 6.34 17.07 -19.02
CA SER A 16 5.68 16.19 -18.03
C SER A 16 6.63 15.19 -17.35
N LEU A 17 7.75 14.85 -18.00
CA LEU A 17 8.78 13.95 -17.47
C LEU A 17 9.92 14.69 -16.76
N SER A 18 9.89 16.02 -16.75
CA SER A 18 10.94 16.86 -16.17
C SER A 18 10.75 17.06 -14.67
N ASN A 19 11.84 17.09 -13.91
CA ASN A 19 11.79 17.42 -12.49
C ASN A 19 11.48 18.91 -12.23
N THR A 20 11.14 19.24 -10.98
CA THR A 20 10.75 20.60 -10.56
C THR A 20 11.80 21.66 -10.89
N GLU A 21 13.09 21.36 -10.69
CA GLU A 21 14.19 22.30 -10.97
C GLU A 21 14.31 22.58 -12.48
N THR A 22 14.23 21.52 -13.28
CA THR A 22 14.22 21.59 -14.74
C THR A 22 13.02 22.39 -15.22
N LEU A 23 11.82 22.16 -14.67
CA LEU A 23 10.63 22.92 -15.01
C LEU A 23 10.78 24.42 -14.67
N LYS A 24 11.35 24.76 -13.51
CA LYS A 24 11.65 26.16 -13.15
C LYS A 24 12.61 26.79 -14.15
N ALA A 25 13.67 26.09 -14.55
CA ALA A 25 14.62 26.57 -15.56
C ALA A 25 13.97 26.73 -16.93
N LEU A 26 13.19 25.75 -17.39
CA LEU A 26 12.47 25.79 -18.67
C LEU A 26 11.52 26.98 -18.76
N ARG A 27 10.88 27.37 -17.65
CA ARG A 27 10.02 28.57 -17.62
C ARG A 27 10.74 29.86 -17.99
N LEU A 28 12.05 29.94 -17.76
CA LEU A 28 12.86 31.12 -18.02
C LEU A 28 13.49 31.13 -19.42
N THR A 29 13.34 30.04 -20.20
CA THR A 29 14.01 29.91 -21.50
C THR A 29 13.31 30.65 -22.63
N ASN A 30 12.01 30.44 -22.82
CA ASN A 30 11.16 31.15 -23.79
C ASN A 30 9.67 31.03 -23.46
N HIS A 31 8.81 31.82 -24.11
CA HIS A 31 7.37 31.85 -23.85
C HIS A 31 6.63 30.52 -24.07
N MET A 32 7.03 29.73 -25.08
CA MET A 32 6.39 28.45 -25.39
C MET A 32 6.70 27.42 -24.29
N LEU A 33 7.98 27.27 -23.95
CA LEU A 33 8.41 26.38 -22.85
C LEU A 33 7.88 26.87 -21.51
N CYS A 34 7.72 28.19 -21.31
CA CYS A 34 7.09 28.75 -20.13
C CYS A 34 5.64 28.29 -19.97
N ALA A 35 4.84 28.27 -21.03
CA ALA A 35 3.46 27.78 -20.94
C ALA A 35 3.40 26.30 -20.52
N PHE A 36 4.15 25.42 -21.21
CA PHE A 36 4.17 23.99 -20.89
C PHE A 36 4.76 23.69 -19.51
N ALA A 37 5.87 24.33 -19.17
CA ALA A 37 6.54 24.11 -17.90
C ALA A 37 5.73 24.68 -16.73
N THR A 38 5.03 25.81 -16.91
CA THR A 38 4.11 26.33 -15.88
C THR A 38 2.97 25.36 -15.62
N LYS A 39 2.32 24.84 -16.67
CA LYS A 39 1.24 23.85 -16.52
C LYS A 39 1.71 22.62 -15.73
N ASN A 40 2.86 22.05 -16.07
CA ASN A 40 3.38 20.86 -15.40
C ASN A 40 3.90 21.14 -14.00
N LEU A 41 4.56 22.29 -13.77
CA LEU A 41 5.07 22.69 -12.46
C LEU A 41 3.96 22.86 -11.41
N PHE A 42 2.81 23.41 -11.83
CA PHE A 42 1.66 23.61 -10.94
C PHE A 42 0.61 22.51 -11.07
N SER A 43 0.89 21.42 -11.79
CA SER A 43 -0.03 20.27 -11.90
C SER A 43 -0.29 19.61 -10.55
N THR A 44 0.73 19.59 -9.70
CA THR A 44 0.68 19.09 -8.33
C THR A 44 1.17 20.18 -7.38
N VAL A 45 0.41 20.47 -6.33
CA VAL A 45 0.81 21.42 -5.29
C VAL A 45 0.88 20.70 -3.95
N SER A 46 1.93 20.96 -3.18
CA SER A 46 2.09 20.43 -1.84
C SER A 46 1.78 21.48 -0.78
N LEU A 47 1.07 21.07 0.27
CA LEU A 47 0.86 21.83 1.49
C LEU A 47 1.55 21.08 2.64
N TYR A 48 2.47 21.77 3.31
CA TYR A 48 3.09 21.34 4.57
C TYR A 48 2.52 22.17 5.74
N THR A 49 2.88 21.81 6.97
CA THR A 49 2.42 22.48 8.19
C THR A 49 3.06 23.87 8.39
N GLU A 50 4.20 24.13 7.75
CA GLU A 50 4.92 25.39 7.86
C GLU A 50 4.16 26.58 7.28
N ASP A 51 4.29 27.74 7.92
CA ASP A 51 3.67 29.00 7.52
C ASP A 51 3.98 29.39 6.07
N GLN A 52 5.25 29.29 5.68
CA GLN A 52 5.67 29.59 4.31
C GLN A 52 5.01 28.66 3.29
N SER A 53 4.80 27.39 3.65
CA SER A 53 4.10 26.45 2.78
C SER A 53 2.60 26.78 2.69
N CYS A 54 1.99 27.20 3.79
CA CYS A 54 0.59 27.62 3.83
C CYS A 54 0.36 28.87 2.95
N GLU A 55 1.21 29.89 3.09
CA GLU A 55 1.17 31.10 2.26
C GLU A 55 1.41 30.79 0.77
N GLY A 56 2.39 29.92 0.50
CA GLY A 56 2.67 29.44 -0.86
C GLY A 56 1.47 28.72 -1.48
N PHE A 57 0.86 27.80 -0.73
CA PHE A 57 -0.35 27.08 -1.17
C PHE A 57 -1.51 28.05 -1.42
N GLU A 58 -1.78 28.96 -0.48
CA GLU A 58 -2.83 29.98 -0.61
C GLU A 58 -2.62 30.83 -1.85
N SER A 59 -1.38 31.29 -2.09
CA SER A 59 -1.04 32.12 -3.25
C SER A 59 -1.32 31.39 -4.57
N VAL A 60 -1.12 30.08 -4.63
CA VAL A 60 -1.37 29.28 -5.84
C VAL A 60 -2.87 29.07 -6.06
N ILE A 61 -3.61 28.65 -5.03
CA ILE A 61 -5.05 28.33 -5.17
C ILE A 61 -5.92 29.58 -5.37
N THR A 62 -5.43 30.75 -4.98
CA THR A 62 -6.10 32.05 -5.20
C THR A 62 -5.63 32.78 -6.45
N HIS A 63 -4.54 32.33 -7.08
CA HIS A 63 -4.04 32.95 -8.30
C HIS A 63 -5.02 32.69 -9.47
N PRO A 64 -5.44 33.71 -10.24
CA PRO A 64 -6.42 33.58 -11.33
C PRO A 64 -6.04 32.69 -12.53
N GLN A 65 -4.87 32.05 -12.51
CA GLN A 65 -4.34 31.30 -13.65
C GLN A 65 -3.64 30.02 -13.18
N LEU A 66 -2.89 30.09 -12.07
CA LEU A 66 -2.17 28.91 -11.57
C LEU A 66 -3.13 27.86 -11.01
N ASN A 67 -4.24 28.27 -10.36
CA ASN A 67 -5.22 27.34 -9.81
C ASN A 67 -5.86 26.43 -10.88
N GLU A 68 -6.00 26.90 -12.12
CA GLU A 68 -6.52 26.13 -13.25
C GLU A 68 -5.57 25.00 -13.68
N HIS A 69 -4.28 25.11 -13.34
CA HIS A 69 -3.30 24.08 -13.65
C HIS A 69 -3.23 22.99 -12.58
N VAL A 70 -3.78 23.21 -11.38
CA VAL A 70 -3.69 22.25 -10.28
C VAL A 70 -4.71 21.13 -10.48
N HIS A 71 -4.20 19.89 -10.54
CA HIS A 71 -5.00 18.67 -10.65
C HIS A 71 -4.84 17.76 -9.43
N LYS A 72 -3.73 17.92 -8.70
CA LYS A 72 -3.39 17.12 -7.53
C LYS A 72 -2.92 17.99 -6.37
N VAL A 73 -3.42 17.70 -5.18
CA VAL A 73 -2.95 18.31 -3.92
C VAL A 73 -2.32 17.24 -3.04
N ARG A 74 -1.10 17.48 -2.55
CA ARG A 74 -0.43 16.66 -1.54
C ARG A 74 -0.42 17.39 -0.20
N LEU A 75 -1.09 16.83 0.78
CA LEU A 75 -1.14 17.31 2.15
C LEU A 75 -0.13 16.49 2.97
N ASN A 76 0.90 17.13 3.49
CA ASN A 76 1.98 16.45 4.22
C ASN A 76 2.06 17.02 5.62
N THR A 77 1.79 16.20 6.62
CA THR A 77 1.91 16.62 8.03
C THR A 77 3.36 16.73 8.47
N VAL A 78 4.26 16.03 7.77
CA VAL A 78 5.71 16.05 7.98
C VAL A 78 6.46 16.16 6.65
N LYS A 79 7.66 16.76 6.69
CA LYS A 79 8.58 16.75 5.54
C LYS A 79 9.33 15.43 5.43
N VAL A 80 9.92 15.03 6.55
CA VAL A 80 10.64 13.78 6.76
C VAL A 80 9.95 13.07 7.91
N ASP A 81 9.84 11.75 7.83
CA ASP A 81 9.26 11.00 8.93
C ASP A 81 10.17 11.08 10.15
N TYR A 82 9.57 11.12 11.33
CA TYR A 82 10.29 11.07 12.60
C TYR A 82 10.94 9.71 12.81
N SER A 83 12.04 9.70 13.56
CA SER A 83 12.70 8.47 13.98
C SER A 83 11.97 7.87 15.18
N SER A 84 11.68 6.57 15.18
CA SER A 84 11.13 5.83 16.31
C SER A 84 12.09 5.74 17.50
N ASP A 85 13.38 5.96 17.28
CA ASP A 85 14.40 5.87 18.34
C ASP A 85 14.58 7.18 19.13
N GLU A 86 13.90 8.26 18.72
CA GLU A 86 14.01 9.59 19.31
C GLU A 86 12.71 9.98 20.05
N GLU A 87 12.84 10.63 21.21
CA GLU A 87 11.70 11.26 21.88
C GLU A 87 11.29 12.53 21.12
N HIS A 88 10.02 12.60 20.74
CA HIS A 88 9.45 13.76 20.04
C HIS A 88 8.34 14.41 20.88
N GLU A 89 8.25 15.74 20.79
CA GLU A 89 7.07 16.45 21.28
C GLU A 89 5.87 16.17 20.35
N GLU A 90 4.67 16.07 20.92
CA GLU A 90 3.44 15.97 20.14
C GLU A 90 3.31 17.22 19.25
N LEU A 91 3.06 17.01 17.96
CA LEU A 91 2.88 18.10 17.02
C LEU A 91 1.56 18.82 17.26
N GLU A 92 1.62 20.14 17.29
CA GLU A 92 0.42 20.96 17.25
C GLU A 92 -0.32 20.78 15.91
N VAL A 93 -1.65 20.68 16.00
CA VAL A 93 -2.50 20.60 14.81
C VAL A 93 -2.31 21.87 13.96
N PRO A 94 -2.07 21.75 12.64
CA PRO A 94 -1.80 22.92 11.80
C PRO A 94 -3.09 23.73 11.56
N PHE A 95 -3.43 24.65 12.47
CA PHE A 95 -4.69 25.39 12.43
C PHE A 95 -4.93 26.13 11.10
N LYS A 96 -3.88 26.57 10.40
CA LYS A 96 -4.01 27.15 9.05
C LYS A 96 -4.66 26.19 8.05
N TRP A 97 -4.49 24.88 8.19
CA TRP A 97 -5.16 23.90 7.33
C TRP A 97 -6.68 23.92 7.51
N LYS A 98 -7.18 24.24 8.71
CA LYS A 98 -8.61 24.42 8.96
C LYS A 98 -9.21 25.55 8.11
N GLU A 99 -8.39 26.54 7.75
CA GLU A 99 -8.78 27.67 6.91
C GLU A 99 -8.56 27.38 5.42
N LEU A 100 -7.47 26.67 5.08
CA LEU A 100 -7.08 26.38 3.70
C LEU A 100 -7.85 25.22 3.06
N LEU A 101 -8.16 24.15 3.79
CA LEU A 101 -8.88 22.98 3.22
C LEU A 101 -10.30 23.32 2.73
N PRO A 102 -11.07 24.20 3.40
CA PRO A 102 -12.31 24.74 2.83
C PRO A 102 -12.13 25.55 1.53
N MET A 103 -10.91 25.93 1.16
CA MET A 103 -10.63 26.66 -0.08
C MET A 103 -10.31 25.74 -1.26
N LEU A 104 -10.23 24.40 -1.07
CA LEU A 104 -10.05 23.44 -2.17
C LEU A 104 -11.03 23.63 -3.36
N PRO A 105 -12.31 24.04 -3.17
CA PRO A 105 -13.22 24.33 -4.28
C PRO A 105 -12.80 25.50 -5.20
N LYS A 106 -11.79 26.29 -4.81
CA LYS A 106 -11.16 27.31 -5.68
C LYS A 106 -10.26 26.68 -6.75
N ILE A 107 -9.93 25.39 -6.64
CA ILE A 107 -9.18 24.63 -7.63
C ILE A 107 -10.20 23.95 -8.57
N PRO A 108 -10.45 24.47 -9.78
CA PRO A 108 -11.54 23.99 -10.62
C PRO A 108 -11.31 22.59 -11.19
N ASN A 109 -10.06 22.16 -11.32
CA ASN A 109 -9.65 20.92 -11.97
C ASN A 109 -9.06 19.90 -10.97
N LEU A 110 -9.38 20.04 -9.68
CA LEU A 110 -8.89 19.12 -8.65
C LEU A 110 -9.50 17.73 -8.84
N GLU A 111 -8.65 16.73 -9.08
CA GLU A 111 -9.08 15.35 -9.31
C GLU A 111 -8.48 14.37 -8.29
N SER A 112 -7.31 14.70 -7.73
CA SER A 112 -6.53 13.82 -6.87
C SER A 112 -6.09 14.53 -5.59
N VAL A 113 -6.32 13.91 -4.43
CA VAL A 113 -5.76 14.38 -3.16
C VAL A 113 -5.03 13.26 -2.45
N VAL A 114 -3.85 13.57 -1.95
CA VAL A 114 -3.04 12.66 -1.12
C VAL A 114 -2.85 13.29 0.24
N LEU A 115 -3.19 12.57 1.30
CA LEU A 115 -2.87 12.93 2.68
C LEU A 115 -1.78 11.98 3.20
N ARG A 116 -0.65 12.54 3.63
CA ARG A 116 0.45 11.80 4.24
C ARG A 116 0.55 12.17 5.72
N PHE A 117 0.44 11.16 6.56
CA PHE A 117 0.80 11.23 7.98
C PHE A 117 2.25 10.80 8.21
N ASP A 118 2.76 11.10 9.40
CA ASP A 118 3.97 10.46 9.88
C ASP A 118 3.76 8.95 10.03
N LYS A 119 4.81 8.14 9.82
CA LYS A 119 4.72 6.69 9.91
C LYS A 119 4.77 6.16 11.35
N THR A 120 5.36 6.91 12.28
CA THR A 120 5.53 6.50 13.68
C THR A 120 4.20 6.58 14.43
N ILE A 121 3.92 5.53 15.21
CA ILE A 121 2.69 5.35 15.99
C ILE A 121 3.06 4.63 17.29
N THR A 122 2.60 5.14 18.44
CA THR A 122 2.69 4.48 19.76
C THR A 122 1.44 4.81 20.58
N PHE A 123 1.00 3.91 21.48
CA PHE A 123 -0.18 4.11 22.33
C PHE A 123 0.11 4.34 23.80
N ASP A 124 1.26 3.90 24.33
CA ASP A 124 1.51 3.94 25.78
C ASP A 124 2.34 5.14 26.23
N ASP A 125 1.84 5.79 27.29
CA ASP A 125 2.41 6.93 28.03
C ASP A 125 3.80 6.68 28.61
N ASP A 126 4.32 5.45 28.51
CA ASP A 126 5.41 5.05 29.40
C ASP A 126 6.79 5.49 28.91
N TYR A 127 7.07 5.67 27.59
CA TYR A 127 8.41 6.12 27.16
C TYR A 127 8.53 6.97 25.88
N GLN A 128 7.57 6.99 24.94
CA GLN A 128 7.69 7.78 23.70
C GLN A 128 6.31 8.26 23.19
N HIS A 129 6.07 9.58 23.20
CA HIS A 129 4.90 10.16 22.55
C HIS A 129 5.11 10.20 21.03
N PRO A 130 4.19 9.66 20.23
CA PRO A 130 4.33 9.77 18.79
C PRO A 130 4.11 11.24 18.42
N PRO A 131 4.75 11.75 17.36
CA PRO A 131 4.58 13.13 16.92
C PRO A 131 3.12 13.42 16.54
N GLN A 132 2.28 12.40 16.26
CA GLN A 132 0.90 12.56 15.80
C GLN A 132 -0.05 11.60 16.51
N SER A 133 -0.80 12.12 17.49
CA SER A 133 -1.86 11.39 18.19
C SER A 133 -3.05 11.02 17.28
N VAL A 134 -3.92 10.14 17.78
CA VAL A 134 -5.17 9.79 17.09
C VAL A 134 -6.05 11.02 16.86
N ASP A 135 -6.16 11.90 17.84
CA ASP A 135 -6.95 13.15 17.77
C ASP A 135 -6.40 14.13 16.73
N TYR A 136 -5.07 14.20 16.60
CA TYR A 136 -4.39 14.95 15.55
C TYR A 136 -4.81 14.43 14.16
N ARG A 137 -4.69 13.11 13.95
CA ARG A 137 -5.00 12.45 12.67
C ARG A 137 -6.48 12.57 12.32
N GLU A 138 -7.37 12.36 13.29
CA GLU A 138 -8.82 12.51 13.13
C GLU A 138 -9.20 13.95 12.75
N SER A 139 -8.60 14.95 13.40
CA SER A 139 -8.87 16.36 13.11
C SER A 139 -8.56 16.72 11.65
N LEU A 140 -7.46 16.20 11.12
CA LEU A 140 -7.05 16.42 9.74
C LEU A 140 -7.95 15.70 8.74
N ILE A 141 -8.30 14.43 9.01
CA ILE A 141 -9.26 13.67 8.20
C ILE A 141 -10.61 14.39 8.14
N ARG A 142 -11.06 14.93 9.27
CA ARG A 142 -12.31 15.69 9.35
C ARG A 142 -12.28 16.98 8.53
N TRP A 143 -11.20 17.77 8.63
CA TRP A 143 -11.06 19.00 7.83
C TRP A 143 -10.95 18.69 6.34
N LEU A 144 -10.24 17.62 5.99
CA LEU A 144 -10.12 17.15 4.62
C LEU A 144 -11.50 16.76 4.07
N GLY A 145 -12.25 15.91 4.78
CA GLY A 145 -13.60 15.49 4.39
C GLY A 145 -14.51 16.68 4.08
N ALA A 146 -14.55 17.67 4.99
CA ALA A 146 -15.36 18.88 4.79
C ALA A 146 -14.97 19.69 3.54
N GLY A 147 -13.66 19.82 3.27
CA GLY A 147 -13.15 20.48 2.07
C GLY A 147 -13.49 19.72 0.79
N LEU A 148 -13.38 18.39 0.81
CA LEU A 148 -13.61 17.53 -0.35
C LEU A 148 -15.10 17.42 -0.73
N VAL A 149 -16.00 17.33 0.24
CA VAL A 149 -17.45 17.32 -0.02
C VAL A 149 -17.91 18.63 -0.66
N SER A 150 -17.19 19.74 -0.40
CA SER A 150 -17.50 21.06 -0.94
C SER A 150 -17.02 21.28 -2.38
N LEU A 151 -16.35 20.30 -3.00
CA LEU A 151 -15.85 20.42 -4.37
C LEU A 151 -16.99 20.51 -5.39
N LYS A 152 -16.80 21.32 -6.43
CA LYS A 152 -17.78 21.47 -7.53
C LYS A 152 -17.95 20.19 -8.35
N GLN A 153 -16.87 19.41 -8.44
CA GLN A 153 -16.84 18.11 -9.08
C GLN A 153 -16.38 17.09 -8.06
N PRO A 154 -16.96 15.87 -8.05
CA PRO A 154 -16.51 14.82 -7.14
C PRO A 154 -15.03 14.49 -7.36
N LEU A 155 -14.32 14.24 -6.27
CA LEU A 155 -12.93 13.80 -6.32
C LEU A 155 -12.85 12.43 -7.03
N LYS A 156 -11.82 12.23 -7.85
CA LYS A 156 -11.63 10.96 -8.58
C LYS A 156 -10.68 10.02 -7.87
N GLU A 157 -9.65 10.56 -7.23
CA GLU A 157 -8.57 9.79 -6.61
C GLU A 157 -8.28 10.29 -5.19
N LEU A 158 -8.26 9.36 -4.24
CA LEU A 158 -7.84 9.61 -2.87
C LEU A 158 -6.67 8.69 -2.52
N GLY A 159 -5.60 9.28 -2.00
CA GLY A 159 -4.50 8.56 -1.40
C GLY A 159 -4.37 8.91 0.08
N ILE A 160 -4.25 7.91 0.95
CA ILE A 160 -3.82 8.14 2.34
C ILE A 160 -2.58 7.29 2.61
N GLN A 161 -1.46 7.99 2.85
CA GLN A 161 -0.20 7.40 3.23
C GLN A 161 -0.10 7.40 4.76
N ASN A 162 0.31 6.26 5.31
CA ASN A 162 0.46 6.05 6.75
C ASN A 162 -0.84 6.27 7.53
N HIS A 163 -1.95 5.69 7.06
CA HIS A 163 -3.20 5.65 7.83
C HIS A 163 -3.03 4.71 9.04
N GLN A 164 -3.27 5.22 10.23
CA GLN A 164 -3.32 4.40 11.44
C GLN A 164 -4.63 3.63 11.47
N ASN A 165 -4.56 2.32 11.70
CA ASN A 165 -5.68 1.37 11.66
C ASN A 165 -6.88 1.73 12.56
N MET A 166 -6.73 2.59 13.56
CA MET A 166 -7.82 3.01 14.44
C MET A 166 -8.32 4.44 14.24
N THR A 167 -7.69 5.22 13.37
CA THR A 167 -8.18 6.59 13.14
C THR A 167 -9.55 6.54 12.44
N PRO A 168 -10.62 7.06 13.06
CA PRO A 168 -11.94 6.97 12.49
C PRO A 168 -12.06 7.83 11.23
N LEU A 169 -12.85 7.36 10.26
CA LEU A 169 -13.28 8.17 9.13
C LEU A 169 -14.50 8.99 9.50
N ASN A 170 -14.43 10.30 9.28
CA ASN A 170 -15.59 11.16 9.47
C ASN A 170 -16.66 10.93 8.37
N PRO A 171 -17.93 11.29 8.63
CA PRO A 171 -19.02 11.08 7.67
C PRO A 171 -18.80 11.76 6.31
N ASP A 172 -18.18 12.94 6.30
CA ASP A 172 -17.91 13.67 5.05
C ASP A 172 -16.94 12.89 4.15
N LEU A 173 -15.86 12.35 4.71
CA LEU A 173 -14.91 11.56 3.93
C LEU A 173 -15.54 10.24 3.46
N GLN A 174 -16.41 9.61 4.26
CA GLN A 174 -17.17 8.44 3.82
C GLN A 174 -18.09 8.77 2.62
N GLN A 175 -18.69 9.97 2.58
CA GLN A 175 -19.45 10.42 1.43
C GLN A 175 -18.57 10.56 0.18
N VAL A 176 -17.35 11.08 0.33
CA VAL A 176 -16.39 11.20 -0.79
C VAL A 176 -16.05 9.83 -1.38
N LEU A 177 -15.86 8.80 -0.54
CA LEU A 177 -15.51 7.45 -0.98
C LEU A 177 -16.45 6.95 -2.08
N CYS A 178 -17.77 7.13 -1.93
CA CYS A 178 -18.80 6.71 -2.89
C CYS A 178 -18.63 7.21 -4.33
N THR A 179 -17.76 8.22 -4.55
CA THR A 179 -17.53 8.84 -5.86
C THR A 179 -16.16 8.50 -6.45
N LEU A 180 -15.27 7.90 -5.66
CA LEU A 180 -13.89 7.66 -6.06
C LEU A 180 -13.79 6.57 -7.12
N SER A 181 -12.86 6.79 -8.05
CA SER A 181 -12.43 5.80 -9.05
C SER A 181 -11.08 5.19 -8.71
N SER A 182 -10.30 5.81 -7.82
CA SER A 182 -9.00 5.31 -7.38
C SER A 182 -8.86 5.51 -5.87
N LEU A 183 -8.52 4.43 -5.16
CA LEU A 183 -8.11 4.47 -3.77
C LEU A 183 -6.68 3.92 -3.64
N ARG A 184 -5.84 4.66 -2.93
CA ARG A 184 -4.56 4.19 -2.42
C ARG A 184 -4.55 4.33 -0.90
N LEU A 185 -4.30 3.23 -0.20
CA LEU A 185 -4.28 3.20 1.25
C LEU A 185 -3.06 2.42 1.73
N ASN A 186 -2.19 3.10 2.46
CA ASN A 186 -1.11 2.48 3.21
C ASN A 186 -1.47 2.50 4.67
N VAL A 187 -1.53 1.33 5.30
CA VAL A 187 -1.91 1.18 6.69
C VAL A 187 -0.66 0.93 7.52
N VAL A 188 -0.53 1.70 8.59
CA VAL A 188 0.53 1.56 9.60
C VAL A 188 -0.11 1.14 10.91
N HIS A 189 0.64 0.33 11.65
CA HIS A 189 0.24 -0.21 12.94
C HIS A 189 1.27 0.20 13.98
N GLU A 190 0.84 0.24 15.24
CA GLU A 190 1.75 0.36 16.37
C GLU A 190 2.70 -0.83 16.37
N THR A 191 4.00 -0.53 16.48
CA THR A 191 5.03 -1.53 16.74
C THR A 191 5.56 -1.30 18.14
N GLU A 192 5.44 -2.30 19.01
CA GLU A 192 6.09 -2.36 20.31
C GLU A 192 7.38 -3.17 20.15
N PRO A 193 8.57 -2.52 20.08
CA PRO A 193 9.83 -3.22 19.82
C PRO A 193 10.15 -4.29 20.86
N SER A 194 9.66 -4.13 22.10
CA SER A 194 9.80 -5.10 23.18
C SER A 194 8.91 -6.33 23.04
N CYS A 195 7.83 -6.29 22.25
CA CYS A 195 6.84 -7.37 22.19
C CYS A 195 6.05 -7.45 20.88
N ILE A 196 6.76 -7.53 19.74
CA ILE A 196 6.16 -7.64 18.39
C ILE A 196 5.14 -8.78 18.26
N GLN A 197 5.30 -9.85 19.04
CA GLN A 197 4.44 -11.03 19.04
C GLN A 197 3.00 -10.75 19.48
N ASN A 198 2.76 -9.72 20.31
CA ASN A 198 1.43 -9.39 20.83
C ASN A 198 0.66 -8.39 19.93
N GLU A 199 1.34 -7.74 18.98
CA GLU A 199 0.74 -6.67 18.18
C GLU A 199 -0.42 -7.16 17.32
N ILE A 200 -0.25 -8.33 16.70
CA ILE A 200 -1.28 -8.90 15.84
C ILE A 200 -2.47 -9.45 16.64
N GLU A 201 -2.35 -9.60 17.96
CA GLU A 201 -3.46 -9.98 18.85
C GLU A 201 -4.27 -8.75 19.35
N LYS A 202 -3.82 -7.52 19.08
CA LYS A 202 -4.54 -6.29 19.47
C LYS A 202 -5.88 -6.19 18.76
N GLU A 203 -6.94 -5.90 19.52
CA GLU A 203 -8.31 -5.81 19.00
C GLU A 203 -8.45 -4.79 17.85
N ALA A 204 -7.80 -3.63 17.97
CA ALA A 204 -7.83 -2.59 16.94
C ALA A 204 -7.20 -3.04 15.60
N PHE A 205 -6.19 -3.93 15.66
CA PHE A 205 -5.57 -4.51 14.47
C PHE A 205 -6.56 -5.45 13.77
N GLN A 206 -7.20 -6.33 14.53
CA GLN A 206 -8.19 -7.29 14.04
C GLN A 206 -9.45 -6.60 13.50
N ASP A 207 -9.98 -5.61 14.23
CA ASP A 207 -11.21 -4.90 13.87
C ASP A 207 -11.04 -4.10 12.56
N PHE A 208 -9.86 -3.52 12.34
CA PHE A 208 -9.61 -2.78 11.12
C PHE A 208 -9.74 -3.67 9.87
N TYR A 209 -9.03 -4.80 9.81
CA TYR A 209 -9.08 -5.70 8.66
C TYR A 209 -10.38 -6.53 8.59
N GLY A 210 -10.91 -6.95 9.74
CA GLY A 210 -12.10 -7.77 9.81
C GLY A 210 -13.38 -7.01 9.49
N ARG A 211 -13.46 -5.72 9.83
CA ARG A 211 -14.69 -4.92 9.76
C ARG A 211 -14.52 -3.59 9.06
N ILE A 212 -13.56 -2.75 9.46
CA ILE A 212 -13.47 -1.35 9.02
C ILE A 212 -13.07 -1.26 7.54
N LEU A 213 -12.00 -1.93 7.13
CA LEU A 213 -11.50 -1.93 5.75
C LEU A 213 -12.57 -2.47 4.77
N PRO A 214 -13.16 -3.67 4.97
CA PRO A 214 -14.30 -4.12 4.16
C PRO A 214 -15.48 -3.15 4.13
N SER A 215 -15.96 -2.70 5.29
CA SER A 215 -17.29 -2.10 5.40
C SER A 215 -17.31 -0.59 5.19
N ILE A 216 -16.27 0.11 5.66
CA ILE A 216 -16.20 1.57 5.62
C ILE A 216 -15.39 2.04 4.42
N TRP A 217 -14.32 1.33 4.06
CA TRP A 217 -13.47 1.73 2.93
C TRP A 217 -13.95 1.13 1.60
N LEU A 218 -14.07 -0.20 1.52
CA LEU A 218 -14.22 -0.87 0.22
C LEU A 218 -15.67 -0.89 -0.29
N LYS A 219 -16.64 -1.30 0.55
CA LYS A 219 -18.05 -1.42 0.15
C LYS A 219 -18.65 -0.15 -0.47
N PRO A 220 -18.39 1.07 0.06
CA PRO A 220 -18.97 2.28 -0.52
C PRO A 220 -18.56 2.56 -1.97
N MET A 221 -17.41 2.04 -2.41
CA MET A 221 -16.81 2.39 -3.70
C MET A 221 -16.94 1.31 -4.77
N MET A 222 -17.54 0.16 -4.44
CA MET A 222 -17.59 -1.01 -5.33
C MET A 222 -18.10 -0.70 -6.73
N GLY A 223 -19.09 0.21 -6.85
CA GLY A 223 -19.66 0.57 -8.15
C GLY A 223 -18.75 1.44 -9.03
N SER A 224 -17.87 2.26 -8.45
CA SER A 224 -17.08 3.28 -9.16
C SER A 224 -15.58 2.96 -9.24
N LEU A 225 -15.07 2.11 -8.37
CA LEU A 225 -13.65 1.84 -8.21
C LEU A 225 -13.05 1.17 -9.45
N ARG A 226 -11.96 1.76 -9.96
CA ARG A 226 -11.16 1.28 -11.10
C ARG A 226 -9.73 0.95 -10.70
N LYS A 227 -9.19 1.60 -9.66
CA LYS A 227 -7.85 1.34 -9.14
C LYS A 227 -7.92 1.17 -7.63
N LEU A 228 -7.33 0.08 -7.14
CA LEU A 228 -7.19 -0.18 -5.72
C LEU A 228 -5.73 -0.52 -5.40
N SER A 229 -5.15 0.23 -4.48
CA SER A 229 -3.83 -0.07 -3.91
C SER A 229 -3.94 -0.15 -2.40
N LEU A 230 -3.64 -1.32 -1.85
CA LEU A 230 -3.66 -1.59 -0.42
C LEU A 230 -2.27 -2.09 0.00
N TYR A 231 -1.67 -1.38 0.95
CA TYR A 231 -0.42 -1.76 1.58
C TYR A 231 -0.57 -1.76 3.10
N SER A 232 0.27 -2.55 3.74
CA SER A 232 0.40 -2.62 5.20
C SER A 232 1.87 -2.77 5.58
N ASN A 233 2.30 -2.13 6.68
CA ASN A 233 3.63 -2.42 7.25
C ASN A 233 3.70 -3.83 7.87
N PHE A 234 2.57 -4.48 8.16
CA PHE A 234 2.50 -5.86 8.65
C PHE A 234 1.83 -6.81 7.65
N PRO A 235 2.25 -8.09 7.61
CA PRO A 235 1.55 -9.11 6.83
C PRO A 235 0.05 -9.14 7.17
N TRP A 236 -0.81 -9.15 6.16
CA TRP A 236 -2.26 -9.12 6.35
C TRP A 236 -2.99 -10.06 5.40
N GLY A 237 -4.26 -10.36 5.70
CA GLY A 237 -5.08 -11.29 4.92
C GLY A 237 -5.47 -12.52 5.74
N PHE A 238 -4.46 -13.21 6.28
CA PHE A 238 -4.63 -14.37 7.13
C PHE A 238 -4.87 -13.98 8.60
N TYR A 239 -3.87 -13.39 9.25
CA TYR A 239 -3.93 -12.99 10.65
C TYR A 239 -3.34 -11.58 10.75
N PRO A 240 -4.17 -10.55 10.65
CA PRO A 240 -5.59 -10.51 11.00
C PRO A 240 -6.48 -11.00 9.86
N LYS A 241 -7.65 -11.51 10.23
CA LYS A 241 -8.65 -11.99 9.27
C LYS A 241 -9.15 -10.85 8.39
N PHE A 242 -9.00 -10.99 7.08
CA PHE A 242 -9.61 -10.11 6.10
C PHE A 242 -10.68 -10.87 5.29
N SER A 243 -11.95 -10.46 5.41
CA SER A 243 -13.04 -11.07 4.66
C SER A 243 -13.32 -10.32 3.36
N LEU A 244 -13.26 -11.05 2.25
CA LEU A 244 -13.66 -10.58 0.91
C LEU A 244 -15.15 -10.78 0.64
N GLU A 245 -15.92 -11.25 1.63
CA GLU A 245 -17.34 -11.53 1.47
C GLU A 245 -18.16 -10.28 1.12
N GLY A 246 -18.87 -10.36 0.00
CA GLY A 246 -19.69 -9.26 -0.50
C GLY A 246 -18.89 -8.07 -1.05
N ILE A 247 -17.57 -8.23 -1.29
CA ILE A 247 -16.73 -7.23 -1.93
C ILE A 247 -16.51 -7.61 -3.39
N HIS A 248 -17.06 -6.84 -4.32
CA HIS A 248 -16.79 -7.01 -5.75
C HIS A 248 -16.83 -5.66 -6.46
N CYS A 249 -15.77 -5.34 -7.19
CA CYS A 249 -15.60 -4.05 -7.86
C CYS A 249 -15.64 -4.24 -9.38
N PRO A 250 -16.83 -4.30 -10.03
CA PRO A 250 -16.96 -4.73 -11.42
C PRO A 250 -16.15 -3.91 -12.43
N ASN A 251 -15.76 -2.68 -12.09
CA ASN A 251 -14.99 -1.77 -12.96
C ASN A 251 -13.48 -1.78 -12.66
N LEU A 252 -12.99 -2.67 -11.81
CA LEU A 252 -11.59 -2.72 -11.36
C LEU A 252 -10.64 -3.06 -12.51
N GLN A 253 -9.76 -2.12 -12.83
CA GLN A 253 -8.76 -2.21 -13.90
C GLN A 253 -7.34 -2.41 -13.36
N SER A 254 -7.05 -1.92 -12.16
CA SER A 254 -5.74 -2.04 -11.53
C SER A 254 -5.90 -2.47 -10.07
N LEU A 255 -5.20 -3.52 -9.68
CA LEU A 255 -5.11 -3.99 -8.31
C LEU A 255 -3.66 -4.07 -7.88
N THR A 256 -3.35 -3.47 -6.73
CA THR A 256 -2.06 -3.54 -6.08
C THR A 256 -2.24 -4.00 -4.65
N LEU A 257 -1.55 -5.08 -4.28
CA LEU A 257 -1.51 -5.59 -2.92
C LEU A 257 -0.06 -5.60 -2.45
N GLY A 258 0.18 -4.97 -1.30
CA GLY A 258 1.46 -4.95 -0.62
C GLY A 258 1.41 -5.72 0.69
N ASN A 259 2.36 -6.63 0.92
CA ASN A 259 2.45 -7.46 2.13
C ASN A 259 1.20 -8.33 2.40
N PHE A 260 0.47 -8.69 1.34
CA PHE A 260 -0.75 -9.50 1.41
C PHE A 260 -0.44 -10.99 1.41
N CYS A 261 -1.14 -11.74 2.26
CA CYS A 261 -0.91 -13.16 2.48
C CYS A 261 -2.01 -14.01 1.89
N PHE A 262 -1.64 -14.91 0.98
CA PHE A 262 -2.50 -15.95 0.43
C PHE A 262 -2.47 -17.20 1.32
N PHE A 263 -3.65 -17.68 1.72
CA PHE A 263 -3.82 -18.89 2.54
C PHE A 263 -5.05 -19.71 2.11
N GLU A 264 -5.85 -19.20 1.16
CA GLU A 264 -7.00 -19.91 0.62
C GLU A 264 -7.32 -19.50 -0.82
N ASP A 265 -7.91 -20.43 -1.58
CA ASP A 265 -8.23 -20.21 -3.00
C ASP A 265 -9.29 -19.12 -3.20
N GLN A 266 -10.13 -18.85 -2.20
CA GLN A 266 -11.13 -17.78 -2.27
C GLN A 266 -10.50 -16.40 -2.52
N GLN A 267 -9.29 -16.16 -2.03
CA GLN A 267 -8.57 -14.90 -2.27
C GLN A 267 -8.15 -14.77 -3.74
N VAL A 268 -7.74 -15.89 -4.35
CA VAL A 268 -7.41 -15.97 -5.78
C VAL A 268 -8.68 -15.82 -6.62
N ASP A 269 -9.74 -16.55 -6.27
CA ASP A 269 -11.04 -16.48 -6.93
C ASP A 269 -11.62 -15.05 -6.92
N TRP A 270 -11.42 -14.31 -5.82
CA TRP A 270 -11.81 -12.91 -5.76
C TRP A 270 -11.07 -12.05 -6.79
N ILE A 271 -9.75 -12.23 -6.95
CA ILE A 271 -8.99 -11.55 -8.01
C ILE A 271 -9.54 -11.94 -9.39
N LEU A 272 -9.74 -13.24 -9.62
CA LEU A 272 -10.27 -13.77 -10.89
C LEU A 272 -11.71 -13.33 -11.19
N SER A 273 -12.50 -12.99 -10.18
CA SER A 273 -13.86 -12.47 -10.35
C SER A 273 -13.87 -11.16 -11.17
N HIS A 274 -12.74 -10.45 -11.24
CA HIS A 274 -12.54 -9.23 -12.02
C HIS A 274 -11.97 -9.49 -13.43
N SER A 275 -12.01 -10.73 -13.90
CA SER A 275 -11.45 -11.18 -15.19
C SER A 275 -11.86 -10.34 -16.41
N SER A 276 -13.06 -9.75 -16.40
CA SER A 276 -13.60 -8.96 -17.51
C SER A 276 -13.02 -7.54 -17.60
N THR A 277 -12.42 -7.02 -16.53
CA THR A 277 -11.97 -5.62 -16.44
C THR A 277 -10.54 -5.44 -15.98
N LEU A 278 -9.97 -6.40 -15.25
CA LEU A 278 -8.63 -6.27 -14.66
C LEU A 278 -7.53 -6.30 -15.73
N GLU A 279 -6.80 -5.19 -15.85
CA GLU A 279 -5.71 -5.01 -16.82
C GLU A 279 -4.33 -5.01 -16.16
N GLN A 280 -4.24 -4.68 -14.87
CA GLN A 280 -2.98 -4.54 -14.14
C GLN A 280 -3.09 -5.20 -12.76
N LEU A 281 -2.09 -6.03 -12.43
CA LEU A 281 -1.97 -6.69 -11.14
C LEU A 281 -0.54 -6.55 -10.61
N TYR A 282 -0.39 -5.98 -9.42
CA TYR A 282 0.88 -5.78 -8.73
C TYR A 282 0.84 -6.47 -7.36
N LEU A 283 1.80 -7.36 -7.12
CA LEU A 283 1.95 -8.13 -5.88
C LEU A 283 3.32 -7.80 -5.27
N ASP A 284 3.35 -6.86 -4.33
CA ASP A 284 4.57 -6.34 -3.72
C ASP A 284 4.78 -6.97 -2.34
N ASP A 285 5.86 -7.73 -2.15
CA ASP A 285 6.11 -8.51 -0.94
C ASP A 285 4.90 -9.37 -0.50
N CYS A 286 4.12 -9.88 -1.48
CA CYS A 286 3.05 -10.83 -1.20
C CYS A 286 3.61 -12.21 -0.86
N LEU A 287 2.89 -12.94 0.00
CA LEU A 287 3.36 -14.19 0.60
C LEU A 287 2.30 -15.28 0.47
N ILE A 288 2.71 -16.55 0.50
CA ILE A 288 1.82 -17.70 0.70
C ILE A 288 2.05 -18.26 2.10
N PHE A 289 1.01 -18.32 2.94
CA PHE A 289 1.04 -19.11 4.17
C PHE A 289 0.74 -20.56 3.83
N PHE A 290 1.80 -21.34 3.64
CA PHE A 290 1.66 -22.76 3.30
C PHE A 290 1.30 -23.62 4.52
N ARG A 291 1.61 -23.13 5.74
CA ARG A 291 1.32 -23.82 7.00
C ARG A 291 0.95 -22.85 8.09
N ALA A 292 -0.05 -23.21 8.90
CA ALA A 292 -0.40 -22.50 10.12
C ALA A 292 -0.57 -23.49 11.28
N ARG A 293 -0.02 -23.12 12.44
CA ARG A 293 -0.24 -23.76 13.73
C ARG A 293 -0.94 -22.76 14.62
N ILE A 294 -2.14 -23.08 15.07
CA ILE A 294 -2.98 -22.19 15.89
C ILE A 294 -3.16 -22.83 17.25
N LEU A 295 -2.90 -22.08 18.32
CA LEU A 295 -3.10 -22.58 19.68
C LEU A 295 -4.59 -22.88 19.93
N ASP A 296 -4.92 -24.02 20.54
CA ASP A 296 -6.30 -24.37 20.90
C ASP A 296 -6.78 -23.56 22.11
N ASN A 297 -6.95 -22.26 21.91
CA ASN A 297 -7.63 -21.36 22.84
C ASN A 297 -8.69 -20.54 22.10
N GLU A 298 -9.74 -20.13 22.81
CA GLU A 298 -10.88 -19.44 22.20
C GLU A 298 -10.48 -18.12 21.52
N GLY A 299 -9.48 -17.40 22.04
CA GLY A 299 -9.02 -16.12 21.51
C GLY A 299 -8.38 -16.24 20.12
N GLN A 300 -7.33 -17.05 19.98
CA GLN A 300 -6.64 -17.25 18.69
C GLN A 300 -7.53 -17.91 17.65
N LEU A 301 -8.39 -18.85 18.07
CA LEU A 301 -9.32 -19.51 17.17
C LEU A 301 -10.43 -18.56 16.68
N ALA A 302 -10.84 -17.58 17.48
CA ALA A 302 -11.80 -16.56 17.04
C ALA A 302 -11.20 -15.59 16.01
N MET A 303 -9.90 -15.31 16.11
CA MET A 303 -9.17 -14.45 15.16
C MET A 303 -8.76 -15.19 13.88
N CYS A 304 -8.63 -16.51 13.92
CA CYS A 304 -8.24 -17.30 12.75
C CYS A 304 -9.35 -17.31 11.68
N PRO A 305 -9.04 -17.01 10.40
CA PRO A 305 -10.01 -17.05 9.31
C PRO A 305 -10.43 -18.47 8.93
N ILE A 306 -9.62 -19.47 9.28
CA ILE A 306 -9.82 -20.85 8.87
C ILE A 306 -10.72 -21.56 9.90
N PRO A 307 -11.81 -22.22 9.46
CA PRO A 307 -12.66 -22.97 10.37
C PRO A 307 -11.96 -24.24 10.87
N LYS A 308 -12.19 -24.61 12.14
CA LYS A 308 -11.66 -25.84 12.76
C LYS A 308 -11.92 -27.11 11.94
N SER A 309 -13.03 -27.16 11.19
CA SER A 309 -13.37 -28.31 10.34
C SER A 309 -12.39 -28.56 9.18
N ARG A 310 -11.56 -27.57 8.83
CA ARG A 310 -10.50 -27.66 7.82
C ARG A 310 -9.11 -27.83 8.43
N MET A 311 -9.03 -27.93 9.75
CA MET A 311 -7.78 -28.07 10.49
C MET A 311 -7.66 -29.47 11.07
N GLU A 312 -6.43 -29.90 11.27
CA GLU A 312 -6.11 -31.15 11.94
C GLU A 312 -5.68 -30.85 13.38
N PHE A 313 -6.41 -31.41 14.34
CA PHE A 313 -6.01 -31.33 15.74
C PHE A 313 -4.81 -32.25 15.98
N GLN A 314 -3.75 -31.68 16.54
CA GLN A 314 -2.62 -32.47 17.02
C GLN A 314 -2.37 -32.12 18.50
N PRO A 315 -2.50 -33.09 19.41
CA PRO A 315 -2.16 -32.87 20.80
C PRO A 315 -0.65 -32.57 20.89
N GLY A 316 -0.29 -31.50 21.58
CA GLY A 316 1.12 -31.12 21.69
C GLY A 316 1.91 -32.13 22.52
N TYR A 317 3.24 -32.14 22.35
CA TYR A 317 4.14 -32.87 23.25
C TYR A 317 4.27 -32.19 24.64
N SER A 318 3.73 -30.97 24.79
CA SER A 318 3.74 -30.12 25.99
C SER A 318 2.31 -29.74 26.44
N TRP A 319 2.17 -28.78 27.35
CA TRP A 319 0.89 -28.26 27.87
C TRP A 319 0.02 -27.48 26.86
N TRP A 320 0.28 -27.59 25.56
CA TRP A 320 -0.30 -26.75 24.53
C TRP A 320 -0.79 -27.61 23.37
N ASP A 321 -2.09 -27.58 23.11
CA ASP A 321 -2.70 -28.27 21.97
C ASP A 321 -2.79 -27.33 20.78
N PHE A 322 -2.55 -27.84 19.57
CA PHE A 322 -2.51 -27.02 18.36
C PHE A 322 -3.40 -27.57 17.25
N TRP A 323 -4.02 -26.65 16.54
CA TRP A 323 -4.67 -26.91 15.27
C TRP A 323 -3.71 -26.61 14.13
N HIS A 324 -3.58 -27.57 13.21
CA HIS A 324 -2.69 -27.48 12.06
C HIS A 324 -3.50 -27.28 10.79
N TYR A 325 -3.00 -26.41 9.93
CA TYR A 325 -3.54 -26.20 8.60
C TYR A 325 -2.39 -26.14 7.61
N ASP A 326 -2.51 -26.87 6.51
CA ASP A 326 -1.61 -26.75 5.36
C ASP A 326 -2.42 -26.21 4.17
N TYR A 327 -1.92 -25.14 3.55
CA TYR A 327 -2.47 -24.62 2.30
C TYR A 327 -1.72 -25.28 1.13
N PRO A 328 -2.41 -26.06 0.28
CA PRO A 328 -1.72 -26.86 -0.73
C PRO A 328 -1.22 -26.03 -1.93
N SER A 329 -1.85 -24.89 -2.21
CA SER A 329 -1.58 -24.12 -3.42
C SER A 329 -0.26 -23.35 -3.33
N ARG A 330 0.39 -23.20 -4.48
CA ARG A 330 1.71 -22.59 -4.63
C ARG A 330 1.65 -21.37 -5.54
N TRP A 331 2.75 -20.62 -5.60
CA TRP A 331 2.87 -19.50 -6.55
C TRP A 331 2.71 -19.98 -7.99
N SER A 332 3.23 -21.17 -8.33
CA SER A 332 3.01 -21.81 -9.64
C SER A 332 1.51 -21.93 -9.97
N ASP A 333 0.68 -22.37 -9.02
CA ASP A 333 -0.77 -22.49 -9.18
C ASP A 333 -1.46 -21.13 -9.35
N LEU A 334 -1.06 -20.13 -8.55
CA LEU A 334 -1.58 -18.77 -8.64
C LEU A 334 -1.25 -18.14 -10.00
N PHE A 335 0.00 -18.24 -10.47
CA PHE A 335 0.40 -17.73 -11.78
C PHE A 335 -0.32 -18.43 -12.93
N ALA A 336 -0.51 -19.75 -12.84
CA ALA A 336 -1.29 -20.52 -13.80
C ALA A 336 -2.76 -20.07 -13.83
N SER A 337 -3.32 -19.79 -12.65
CA SER A 337 -4.68 -19.26 -12.48
C SER A 337 -4.82 -17.87 -13.08
N PHE A 338 -3.90 -16.93 -12.82
CA PHE A 338 -3.91 -15.61 -13.46
C PHE A 338 -3.72 -15.69 -14.98
N LYS A 339 -2.85 -16.60 -15.43
CA LYS A 339 -2.63 -16.84 -16.87
C LYS A 339 -3.91 -17.34 -17.55
N THR A 340 -4.74 -18.13 -16.91
CA THR A 340 -5.96 -18.67 -17.56
C THR A 340 -7.18 -17.78 -17.31
N GLY A 341 -7.34 -17.30 -16.08
CA GLY A 341 -8.52 -16.57 -15.61
C GLY A 341 -8.51 -15.06 -15.84
N LEU A 342 -7.37 -14.42 -16.18
CA LEU A 342 -7.33 -12.98 -16.46
C LEU A 342 -7.02 -12.71 -17.96
N PRO A 343 -8.03 -12.73 -18.85
CA PRO A 343 -7.83 -12.57 -20.29
C PRO A 343 -7.40 -11.16 -20.70
N HIS A 344 -7.78 -10.14 -19.92
CA HIS A 344 -7.48 -8.73 -20.21
C HIS A 344 -6.21 -8.20 -19.52
N LEU A 345 -5.51 -9.05 -18.76
CA LEU A 345 -4.28 -8.67 -18.08
C LEU A 345 -3.20 -8.26 -19.10
N ARG A 346 -2.72 -7.03 -18.97
CA ARG A 346 -1.67 -6.43 -19.81
C ARG A 346 -0.38 -6.21 -19.05
N ARG A 347 -0.49 -6.00 -17.74
CA ARG A 347 0.65 -5.78 -16.87
C ARG A 347 0.53 -6.65 -15.63
N PHE A 348 1.59 -7.38 -15.34
CA PHE A 348 1.75 -8.14 -14.13
C PHE A 348 3.08 -7.78 -13.49
N ALA A 349 3.13 -7.61 -12.18
CA ALA A 349 4.39 -7.45 -11.49
C ALA A 349 4.30 -8.15 -10.13
N ILE A 350 5.34 -8.90 -9.80
CA ILE A 350 5.53 -9.49 -8.48
C ILE A 350 6.98 -9.28 -8.09
N GLY A 351 7.23 -8.92 -6.83
CA GLY A 351 8.59 -8.77 -6.32
C GLY A 351 8.65 -7.78 -5.18
N HIS A 352 9.67 -6.93 -5.21
CA HIS A 352 10.00 -6.07 -4.09
C HIS A 352 10.24 -4.63 -4.52
N ASN A 353 9.69 -3.71 -3.74
CA ASN A 353 9.96 -2.29 -3.89
C ASN A 353 11.06 -1.82 -2.93
N ARG A 354 12.13 -1.23 -3.46
CA ARG A 354 13.24 -0.73 -2.63
C ARG A 354 12.85 0.32 -1.59
N ALA A 355 11.65 0.90 -1.66
CA ALA A 355 11.13 1.76 -0.61
C ALA A 355 11.00 1.03 0.74
N TRP A 356 10.72 -0.28 0.71
CA TRP A 356 10.74 -1.10 1.92
C TRP A 356 12.12 -1.09 2.59
N ASP A 357 13.21 -1.01 1.82
CA ASP A 357 14.59 -1.02 2.34
C ASP A 357 15.07 0.34 2.88
N ALA A 358 14.22 1.36 2.90
CA ALA A 358 14.62 2.70 3.33
C ALA A 358 14.92 2.75 4.85
N ASP A 359 16.20 2.59 5.21
CA ASP A 359 16.77 2.83 6.54
C ASP A 359 16.68 4.33 6.92
N PRO A 360 16.34 4.68 8.18
CA PRO A 360 16.28 3.80 9.36
C PRO A 360 14.99 3.02 9.55
N GLU A 361 13.92 3.34 8.82
CA GLU A 361 12.60 2.82 9.14
C GLU A 361 11.76 2.69 7.87
N TYR A 362 11.63 1.45 7.39
CA TYR A 362 10.74 0.95 6.34
C TYR A 362 9.70 1.96 5.82
N GLU A 363 9.91 2.52 4.63
CA GLU A 363 8.89 3.35 3.96
C GLU A 363 7.91 2.44 3.23
N ILE A 364 6.64 2.41 3.64
CA ILE A 364 5.61 1.68 2.88
C ILE A 364 5.50 2.31 1.48
N PRO A 365 5.68 1.53 0.38
CA PRO A 365 5.62 2.06 -0.97
C PRO A 365 4.33 2.83 -1.26
N PHE A 366 4.45 4.03 -1.82
CA PHE A 366 3.32 4.88 -2.15
C PHE A 366 3.55 5.56 -3.51
N GLU A 367 2.69 5.27 -4.49
CA GLU A 367 2.86 5.69 -5.90
C GLU A 367 4.10 5.12 -6.60
N LYS A 368 4.59 3.97 -6.13
CA LYS A 368 5.81 3.30 -6.61
C LYS A 368 5.56 1.93 -7.29
N GLU A 369 4.33 1.63 -7.75
CA GLU A 369 4.02 0.34 -8.40
C GLU A 369 4.88 0.00 -9.60
N LEU A 370 5.30 1.02 -10.34
CA LEU A 370 6.11 0.86 -11.54
C LEU A 370 7.58 0.61 -11.22
N ASP A 371 7.99 0.89 -9.98
CA ASP A 371 9.35 0.73 -9.46
C ASP A 371 9.56 -0.66 -8.83
N LEU A 372 8.53 -1.50 -8.85
CA LEU A 372 8.60 -2.87 -8.34
C LEU A 372 9.67 -3.65 -9.11
N VAL A 373 10.70 -4.10 -8.40
CA VAL A 373 11.75 -4.94 -8.96
C VAL A 373 11.21 -6.37 -9.06
N PRO A 374 11.07 -6.94 -10.26
CA PRO A 374 10.44 -8.25 -10.41
C PRO A 374 11.30 -9.34 -9.77
N ALA A 375 10.78 -10.02 -8.75
CA ALA A 375 11.54 -10.96 -7.91
C ALA A 375 10.62 -12.06 -7.36
N LEU A 376 11.17 -13.27 -7.16
CA LEU A 376 10.58 -14.26 -6.26
C LEU A 376 11.44 -14.29 -4.99
N MET A 377 10.88 -13.81 -3.89
CA MET A 377 11.59 -13.70 -2.63
C MET A 377 11.79 -15.09 -2.01
N HIS A 378 12.89 -15.28 -1.26
CA HIS A 378 13.15 -16.56 -0.59
C HIS A 378 12.12 -16.86 0.51
N ASP A 379 11.59 -15.82 1.14
CA ASP A 379 10.57 -15.86 2.18
C ASP A 379 9.13 -15.83 1.63
N ARG A 380 8.92 -15.99 0.31
CA ARG A 380 7.60 -16.00 -0.33
C ARG A 380 6.64 -17.10 0.18
N TYR A 381 7.18 -18.11 0.86
CA TYR A 381 6.45 -19.12 1.59
C TYR A 381 6.76 -18.98 3.09
N MET A 382 5.76 -18.59 3.87
CA MET A 382 5.89 -18.44 5.32
C MET A 382 5.02 -19.44 6.04
N ALA A 383 5.39 -19.76 7.28
CA ALA A 383 4.55 -20.48 8.21
C ALA A 383 4.04 -19.52 9.31
N PHE A 384 2.87 -19.81 9.85
CA PHE A 384 2.35 -19.12 11.04
C PHE A 384 2.41 -20.04 12.25
N GLU A 385 2.92 -19.53 13.37
CA GLU A 385 3.05 -20.23 14.64
C GLU A 385 2.37 -19.40 15.73
N GLY A 386 1.12 -19.76 16.04
CA GLY A 386 0.33 -19.12 17.09
C GLY A 386 0.68 -19.65 18.47
N GLY A 387 0.78 -18.76 19.44
CA GLY A 387 1.04 -19.08 20.84
C GLY A 387 2.41 -18.60 21.32
N LEU A 388 2.45 -18.10 22.56
CA LEU A 388 3.68 -17.73 23.26
C LEU A 388 4.37 -19.02 23.73
N VAL A 389 5.32 -19.55 22.96
CA VAL A 389 6.18 -20.59 23.51
C VAL A 389 7.31 -19.91 24.27
N GLU A 390 7.24 -19.92 25.60
CA GLU A 390 8.41 -19.62 26.45
C GLU A 390 9.60 -20.45 25.95
N GLY A 391 10.59 -19.78 25.36
CA GLY A 391 11.80 -20.42 24.82
C GLY A 391 11.87 -20.58 23.29
N HIS A 392 10.85 -20.19 22.51
CA HIS A 392 11.04 -19.99 21.06
C HIS A 392 11.51 -18.55 20.78
N LEU A 393 12.79 -18.44 20.44
CA LEU A 393 13.56 -17.21 20.16
C LEU A 393 13.23 -16.62 18.76
N GLY A 394 11.96 -16.52 18.38
CA GLY A 394 11.54 -15.88 17.13
C GLY A 394 10.88 -14.53 17.39
N PRO A 395 11.28 -13.42 16.74
CA PRO A 395 10.71 -12.09 17.00
C PRO A 395 9.27 -11.92 16.48
N SER A 396 8.67 -12.93 15.84
CA SER A 396 7.35 -12.85 15.20
C SER A 396 6.65 -14.22 15.17
N GLN A 397 5.31 -14.24 15.16
CA GLN A 397 4.50 -15.43 14.88
C GLN A 397 4.62 -15.89 13.40
N PHE A 398 5.21 -15.06 12.54
CA PHE A 398 5.49 -15.37 11.14
C PHE A 398 6.91 -15.93 10.98
N ILE A 399 7.00 -17.19 10.57
CA ILE A 399 8.26 -17.92 10.44
C ILE A 399 8.67 -17.97 8.97
N SER A 400 9.87 -17.47 8.67
CA SER A 400 10.51 -17.61 7.37
C SER A 400 11.53 -18.77 7.36
N PRO A 401 11.93 -19.27 6.18
CA PRO A 401 12.78 -20.47 6.05
C PRO A 401 14.10 -20.41 6.84
N GLY A 402 14.62 -19.22 7.13
CA GLY A 402 15.90 -19.03 7.83
C GLY A 402 15.85 -19.20 9.35
N TRP A 403 14.66 -19.25 9.97
CA TRP A 403 14.52 -19.28 11.44
C TRP A 403 14.37 -20.69 12.01
N ASN A 404 14.03 -21.69 11.17
CA ASN A 404 13.82 -23.05 11.64
C ASN A 404 14.27 -24.04 10.55
N GLU A 405 15.52 -24.54 10.63
CA GLU A 405 16.10 -25.47 9.65
C GLU A 405 15.37 -26.85 9.59
N ALA A 406 14.40 -27.08 10.47
CA ALA A 406 13.78 -28.39 10.70
C ALA A 406 12.44 -28.64 9.99
N GLY A 407 11.93 -27.70 9.17
CA GLY A 407 10.66 -27.89 8.46
C GLY A 407 10.83 -28.18 6.97
N ASP A 408 9.86 -28.91 6.43
CA ASP A 408 9.73 -29.15 4.98
C ASP A 408 9.15 -27.90 4.29
N TRP A 409 9.97 -26.85 4.12
CA TRP A 409 9.58 -25.67 3.35
C TRP A 409 9.42 -26.03 1.86
N PRO A 410 8.44 -25.44 1.14
CA PRO A 410 8.24 -25.72 -0.29
C PRO A 410 9.51 -25.44 -1.12
N GLN A 411 10.04 -26.48 -1.76
CA GLN A 411 11.22 -26.42 -2.65
C GLN A 411 10.78 -26.33 -4.12
N CYS A 412 9.96 -25.34 -4.47
CA CYS A 412 9.31 -25.23 -5.80
C CYS A 412 9.82 -24.05 -6.63
N ASP A 413 11.06 -23.62 -6.43
CA ASP A 413 11.66 -22.45 -7.10
C ASP A 413 11.56 -22.51 -8.63
N ASP A 414 11.94 -23.65 -9.22
CA ASP A 414 11.90 -23.81 -10.68
C ASP A 414 10.46 -23.86 -11.24
N GLU A 415 9.55 -24.48 -10.49
CA GLU A 415 8.14 -24.58 -10.87
C GLU A 415 7.47 -23.20 -10.87
N ASP A 416 7.67 -22.43 -9.79
CA ASP A 416 7.16 -21.07 -9.64
C ASP A 416 7.72 -20.16 -10.73
N ARG A 417 9.02 -20.28 -11.01
CA ARG A 417 9.74 -19.53 -12.06
C ARG A 417 9.17 -19.82 -13.45
N GLU A 418 9.01 -21.08 -13.82
CA GLU A 418 8.50 -21.44 -15.15
C GLU A 418 7.05 -21.00 -15.32
N ALA A 419 6.23 -21.12 -14.27
CA ALA A 419 4.85 -20.61 -14.29
C ALA A 419 4.82 -19.08 -14.46
N LEU A 420 5.69 -18.35 -13.76
CA LEU A 420 5.81 -16.89 -13.88
C LEU A 420 6.27 -16.46 -15.29
N LYS A 421 7.31 -17.09 -15.84
CA LYS A 421 7.76 -16.87 -17.22
C LYS A 421 6.62 -17.08 -18.21
N THR A 422 5.84 -18.15 -18.00
CA THR A 422 4.72 -18.50 -18.87
C THR A 422 3.60 -17.45 -18.80
N LEU A 423 3.35 -16.87 -17.62
CA LEU A 423 2.43 -15.74 -17.45
C LEU A 423 2.93 -14.49 -18.21
N TYR A 424 4.20 -14.11 -18.02
CA TYR A 424 4.81 -12.98 -18.75
C TYR A 424 4.76 -13.17 -20.27
N GLY A 425 5.05 -14.38 -20.74
CA GLY A 425 4.96 -14.75 -22.15
C GLY A 425 3.55 -14.58 -22.72
N LYS A 426 2.49 -14.96 -21.96
CA LYS A 426 1.10 -14.75 -22.37
C LYS A 426 0.78 -13.27 -22.57
N ILE A 427 1.17 -12.42 -21.62
CA ILE A 427 0.84 -10.98 -21.65
C ILE A 427 1.81 -10.16 -22.52
N LYS A 428 2.82 -10.82 -23.12
CA LYS A 428 3.88 -10.19 -23.94
C LYS A 428 4.66 -9.11 -23.21
N GLN A 429 4.76 -9.23 -21.89
CA GLN A 429 5.55 -8.32 -21.07
C GLN A 429 7.00 -8.81 -21.08
N GLN A 430 7.91 -7.96 -21.58
CA GLN A 430 9.33 -8.19 -21.41
C GLN A 430 9.72 -7.76 -20.01
N VAL A 431 10.38 -8.66 -19.30
CA VAL A 431 10.94 -8.40 -17.99
C VAL A 431 12.43 -8.69 -18.10
N ASP A 432 13.25 -7.70 -17.72
CA ASP A 432 14.69 -7.86 -17.66
C ASP A 432 14.99 -8.59 -16.35
N CYS A 433 15.16 -9.90 -16.45
CA CYS A 433 15.40 -10.75 -15.30
C CYS A 433 16.92 -10.99 -15.22
N GLY A 434 17.60 -10.32 -14.29
CA GLY A 434 19.02 -10.52 -13.99
C GLY A 434 19.21 -10.95 -12.53
N GLU A 435 20.44 -11.36 -12.17
CA GLU A 435 20.81 -11.53 -10.76
C GLU A 435 20.82 -10.15 -10.08
N PHE A 436 20.06 -9.99 -9.01
CA PHE A 436 20.12 -8.78 -8.19
C PHE A 436 19.93 -9.14 -6.71
N THR A 437 20.72 -8.50 -5.86
CA THR A 437 20.47 -8.42 -4.42
C THR A 437 19.51 -7.25 -4.17
N VAL A 438 18.47 -7.47 -3.39
CA VAL A 438 17.55 -6.41 -2.92
C VAL A 438 17.80 -6.19 -1.44
N GLY A 439 18.60 -5.16 -1.11
CA GLY A 439 19.05 -4.93 0.26
C GLY A 439 19.77 -6.15 0.84
N ASP A 440 19.46 -6.47 2.10
CA ASP A 440 19.94 -7.67 2.81
C ASP A 440 19.11 -8.93 2.51
N ARG A 441 18.07 -8.84 1.67
CA ARG A 441 17.17 -9.97 1.39
C ARG A 441 17.71 -10.87 0.28
N LYS A 442 17.65 -12.18 0.53
CA LYS A 442 17.99 -13.22 -0.45
C LYS A 442 16.87 -13.35 -1.48
N VAL A 443 17.17 -13.04 -2.74
CA VAL A 443 16.29 -13.27 -3.88
C VAL A 443 16.57 -14.67 -4.44
N VAL A 444 15.51 -15.40 -4.79
CA VAL A 444 15.67 -16.61 -5.63
C VAL A 444 15.73 -16.12 -7.07
N ASP A 445 16.96 -15.96 -7.58
CA ASP A 445 17.30 -15.38 -8.89
C ASP A 445 16.22 -15.60 -9.93
N LEU A 446 15.63 -14.57 -10.51
CA LEU A 446 14.80 -14.73 -11.70
C LEU A 446 15.70 -14.82 -12.94
N VAL A 447 16.20 -16.03 -13.25
CA VAL A 447 16.60 -16.51 -14.60
C VAL A 447 17.83 -15.87 -15.28
N GLU A 448 18.92 -16.64 -15.30
CA GLU A 448 20.05 -16.69 -16.27
C GLU A 448 20.51 -15.39 -16.97
N THR A 449 21.68 -14.90 -16.55
CA THR A 449 22.58 -14.16 -17.43
C THR A 449 22.95 -15.06 -18.62
N ARG A 450 22.58 -14.67 -19.85
CA ARG A 450 23.18 -15.29 -21.03
C ARG A 450 24.68 -14.95 -21.04
N PRO A 451 25.60 -15.92 -20.99
CA PRO A 451 27.00 -15.65 -21.26
C PRO A 451 27.14 -15.36 -22.76
N TRP A 452 27.86 -14.29 -23.08
CA TRP A 452 28.34 -14.00 -24.43
C TRP A 452 29.45 -14.97 -24.84
#